data_AF-A0A2M8DYN0-F1
#
_entry.id   AF-A0A2M8DYN0-F1
#
_cell.length_a   1.000
_cell.length_b   1.000
_cell.length_c   1.000
_cell.angle_alpha   90.00
_cell.angle_beta   90.00
_cell.angle_gamma   90.00
#
_symmetry.space_group_name_H-M   'P 1'
#
loop_
_entity.id
_entity.type
_entity.pdbx_description
1 polymer ?
#
loop_
_entity_poly.entity_id
_entity_poly.type
_entity_poly.pdbx_seq_one_letter_code
_entity_poly.pdbx_strand_id
1 'polypeptide(L)'
;ACYNPLNRHERKESWNEANNPEGRWRKFSYEQIIARDKTSLDIFWLKDKNLADLDNLPEPDVLAGEIIENLEAGLNSFREIAAAL
;
A
#
# COMPACT_ATOMS: atom_id res chain seq x y z
N ALA A 1 16.41 14.06 -11.42
CA ALA A 1 16.79 12.66 -11.12
C ALA A 1 17.20 12.56 -9.66
N CYS A 2 16.76 11.53 -8.91
CA CYS A 2 17.12 11.36 -7.49
C CYS A 2 18.55 10.84 -7.27
N TYR A 3 19.21 10.37 -8.33
CA TYR A 3 20.59 9.95 -8.31
C TYR A 3 21.51 11.06 -8.82
N ASN A 4 22.38 11.55 -7.93
CA ASN A 4 23.50 12.42 -8.26
C ASN A 4 24.68 12.05 -7.34
N PRO A 5 25.72 11.36 -7.85
CA PRO A 5 26.82 10.87 -7.01
C PRO A 5 27.77 11.97 -6.53
N LEU A 6 27.87 13.09 -7.28
CA LEU A 6 28.83 14.17 -6.99
C LEU A 6 28.44 14.95 -5.72
N ASN A 7 27.14 15.10 -5.45
CA ASN A 7 26.66 15.99 -4.38
C ASN A 7 25.98 15.22 -3.24
N ARG A 8 26.50 14.03 -2.88
CA ARG A 8 25.86 13.16 -1.88
C ARG A 8 25.63 13.84 -0.52
N HIS A 9 26.51 14.75 -0.13
CA HIS A 9 26.45 15.46 1.14
C HIS A 9 25.50 16.67 1.13
N GLU A 10 25.13 17.16 -0.05
CA GLU A 10 24.20 18.30 -0.21
C GLU A 10 22.75 17.84 -0.39
N ARG A 11 22.50 16.53 -0.44
CA ARG A 11 21.16 15.99 -0.66
C ARG A 11 20.23 16.39 0.48
N LYS A 12 19.13 17.02 0.12
CA LYS A 12 18.01 17.34 1.02
C LYS A 12 16.91 16.32 0.84
N GLU A 13 16.32 15.89 1.94
CA GLU A 13 15.14 15.01 1.94
C GLU A 13 14.01 15.64 1.12
N SER A 14 13.43 14.86 0.23
CA SER A 14 12.20 15.24 -0.45
C SER A 14 10.97 14.69 0.26
N TRP A 15 11.14 13.63 1.04
CA TRP A 15 10.07 13.01 1.81
C TRP A 15 9.75 13.83 3.07
N ASN A 16 8.45 14.02 3.32
CA ASN A 16 7.94 14.58 4.56
C ASN A 16 6.58 13.94 4.88
N GLU A 17 6.41 13.43 6.10
CA GLU A 17 5.19 12.72 6.50
C GLU A 17 3.90 13.52 6.28
N ALA A 18 3.92 14.83 6.59
CA ALA A 18 2.75 15.69 6.49
C ALA A 18 2.59 16.33 5.09
N ASN A 19 3.69 16.80 4.50
CA ASN A 19 3.66 17.70 3.35
C ASN A 19 4.03 17.00 2.03
N ASN A 20 4.74 15.87 2.07
CA ASN A 20 5.15 15.12 0.88
C ASN A 20 5.42 13.64 1.18
N PRO A 21 4.37 12.85 1.50
CA PRO A 21 4.53 11.44 1.86
C PRO A 21 5.03 10.58 0.69
N GLU A 22 4.94 11.09 -0.54
CA GLU A 22 5.35 10.44 -1.79
C GLU A 22 6.83 10.73 -2.16
N GLY A 23 7.56 11.47 -1.32
CA GLY A 23 8.95 11.81 -1.59
C GLY A 23 9.84 10.57 -1.69
N ARG A 24 10.57 10.45 -2.80
CA ARG A 24 11.44 9.28 -3.10
C ARG A 24 12.83 9.35 -2.44
N TRP A 25 13.12 10.40 -1.67
CA TRP A 25 14.38 10.53 -0.94
C TRP A 25 14.11 10.88 0.53
N ARG A 26 14.40 9.91 1.41
CA ARG A 26 14.26 9.97 2.86
C ARG A 26 15.59 9.59 3.51
N LYS A 27 15.98 10.30 4.56
CA LYS A 27 17.17 10.02 5.37
C LYS A 27 16.75 9.27 6.64
N PHE A 28 17.61 8.35 7.08
CA PHE A 28 17.49 7.68 8.36
C PHE A 28 18.74 7.97 9.18
N SER A 29 18.57 8.24 10.48
CA SER A 29 19.69 8.38 11.41
C SER A 29 20.25 7.00 11.79
N TYR A 30 21.45 6.98 12.35
CA TYR A 30 22.06 5.72 12.82
C TYR A 30 21.20 5.06 13.91
N GLU A 31 20.69 5.86 14.84
CA GLU A 31 19.83 5.44 15.95
C GLU A 31 18.54 4.80 15.43
N GLN A 32 17.95 5.37 14.38
CA GLN A 32 16.76 4.81 13.73
C GLN A 32 17.03 3.47 13.07
N ILE A 33 18.24 3.26 12.53
CA ILE A 33 18.61 2.00 11.85
C ILE A 33 18.91 0.92 12.89
N ILE A 34 19.67 1.24 13.93
CA ILE A 34 20.09 0.24 14.94
C ILE A 34 18.94 -0.20 15.84
N ALA A 35 17.93 0.65 16.04
CA ALA A 35 16.72 0.31 16.81
C ALA A 35 15.77 -0.66 16.07
N ARG A 36 15.99 -0.93 14.77
CA ARG A 36 15.17 -1.87 13.99
C ARG A 36 15.48 -3.31 14.39
N ASP A 37 14.47 -4.18 14.25
CA ASP A 37 14.67 -5.61 14.42
C ASP A 37 15.81 -6.09 13.52
N LYS A 38 16.78 -6.76 14.15
CA LYS A 38 18.00 -7.30 13.51
C LYS A 38 18.80 -6.27 12.70
N THR A 39 18.64 -4.97 12.99
CA THR A 39 19.27 -3.89 12.21
C THR A 39 18.94 -4.02 10.71
N SER A 40 17.69 -4.40 10.40
CA SER A 40 17.27 -4.63 9.03
C SER A 40 17.35 -3.36 8.17
N LEU A 41 18.09 -3.44 7.07
CA LEU A 41 18.19 -2.39 6.04
C LEU A 41 17.08 -2.48 4.98
N ASP A 42 16.18 -3.44 5.11
CA ASP A 42 14.98 -3.54 4.28
C ASP A 42 13.98 -2.47 4.74
N ILE A 43 14.14 -1.25 4.20
CA ILE A 43 13.44 -0.05 4.64
C ILE A 43 12.59 0.50 3.50
N PHE A 44 11.28 0.53 3.71
CA PHE A 44 10.30 1.13 2.81
C PHE A 44 9.49 2.19 3.55
N TRP A 45 9.12 3.24 2.84
CA TRP A 45 8.25 4.31 3.37
C TRP A 45 7.19 4.79 2.38
N LEU A 46 7.24 4.31 1.14
CA LEU A 46 6.23 4.57 0.13
C LEU A 46 5.25 3.40 0.13
N LYS A 47 3.96 3.69 0.26
CA LYS A 47 2.90 2.72 0.03
C LYS A 47 2.63 2.66 -1.47
N ASP A 48 2.51 1.45 -2.02
CA ASP A 48 2.08 1.28 -3.40
C ASP A 48 0.59 1.61 -3.50
N LYS A 49 0.22 2.50 -4.42
CA LYS A 49 -1.18 2.89 -4.66
C LYS A 49 -1.97 1.82 -5.43
N ASN A 50 -1.28 0.84 -6.00
CA ASN A 50 -1.89 -0.24 -6.78
C ASN A 50 -2.32 -1.44 -5.91
N LEU A 51 -1.87 -1.50 -4.65
CA LEU A 51 -2.35 -2.48 -3.67
C LEU A 51 -3.57 -1.89 -2.94
N ALA A 52 -4.66 -1.73 -3.71
CA ALA A 52 -6.03 -1.44 -3.29
C ALA A 52 -6.25 -1.10 -1.80
N ASP A 53 -6.31 0.20 -1.50
CA ASP A 53 -7.23 0.82 -0.54
C ASP A 53 -7.52 0.11 0.80
N LEU A 54 -6.58 -0.64 1.36
CA LEU A 54 -6.74 -1.26 2.69
C LEU A 54 -7.01 -0.22 3.78
N ASP A 55 -6.47 0.99 3.59
CA ASP A 55 -6.67 2.12 4.48
C ASP A 55 -8.01 2.87 4.23
N ASN A 56 -8.71 2.59 3.12
CA ASN A 56 -10.01 3.18 2.76
C ASN A 56 -11.10 2.12 2.52
N LEU A 57 -10.97 0.95 3.15
CA LEU A 57 -12.02 -0.08 3.07
C LEU A 57 -13.33 0.48 3.66
N PRO A 58 -14.48 0.21 3.02
CA PRO A 58 -15.76 0.55 3.61
C PRO A 58 -15.97 -0.23 4.92
N GLU A 59 -16.91 0.21 5.74
CA GLU A 59 -17.25 -0.46 7.00
C GLU A 59 -17.52 -1.96 6.77
N PRO A 60 -17.16 -2.84 7.73
CA PRO A 60 -17.26 -4.29 7.56
C PRO A 60 -18.64 -4.78 7.13
N ASP A 61 -19.70 -4.12 7.59
CA ASP A 61 -21.09 -4.46 7.24
C ASP A 61 -21.41 -4.19 5.77
N VAL A 62 -20.86 -3.11 5.20
CA VAL A 62 -21.00 -2.78 3.78
C VAL A 62 -20.28 -3.82 2.94
N LEU A 63 -19.04 -4.13 3.31
CA LEU A 63 -18.23 -5.14 2.61
C LEU A 63 -18.88 -6.53 2.65
N ALA A 64 -19.42 -6.92 3.81
CA ALA A 64 -20.14 -8.18 3.96
C ALA A 64 -21.38 -8.24 3.05
N GLY A 65 -22.14 -7.14 2.96
CA GLY A 65 -23.28 -7.00 2.06
C GLY A 65 -22.89 -7.19 0.59
N GLU A 66 -21.85 -6.50 0.13
CA GLU A 66 -21.35 -6.61 -1.25
C GLU A 66 -20.87 -8.02 -1.60
N ILE A 67 -20.23 -8.72 -0.66
CA ILE A 67 -19.80 -10.11 -0.84
C ILE A 67 -21.00 -11.03 -1.02
N ILE A 68 -22.03 -10.88 -0.17
CA ILE A 68 -23.25 -11.69 -0.25
C ILE A 68 -23.94 -11.47 -1.59
N GLU A 69 -24.12 -10.22 -2.01
CA GLU A 69 -24.77 -9.87 -3.28
C GLU A 69 -24.03 -10.49 -4.48
N ASN A 70 -22.71 -10.36 -4.52
CA ASN A 70 -21.90 -10.96 -5.60
C ASN A 70 -22.00 -12.48 -5.63
N LEU A 71 -22.01 -13.13 -4.46
CA LEU A 71 -22.16 -14.59 -4.37
C LEU A 71 -23.56 -15.03 -4.80
N GLU A 72 -24.62 -14.29 -4.45
CA GLU A 72 -25.98 -14.56 -4.88
C GLU A 72 -26.15 -14.39 -6.40
N ALA A 73 -25.57 -13.34 -6.97
CA ALA A 73 -25.56 -13.12 -8.41
C ALA A 73 -24.86 -14.27 -9.15
N GLY A 74 -23.66 -14.66 -8.69
CA GLY A 74 -22.93 -15.80 -9.25
C GLY A 74 -23.69 -17.12 -9.12
N LEU A 75 -24.31 -17.37 -7.96
CA LEU A 75 -25.11 -18.56 -7.73
C LEU A 75 -26.34 -18.62 -8.64
N ASN A 76 -27.01 -17.49 -8.85
CA ASN A 76 -28.14 -17.40 -9.76
C ASN A 76 -27.71 -17.67 -11.21
N SER A 77 -26.58 -17.12 -11.67
CA SER A 77 -26.04 -17.46 -12.99
C SER A 77 -25.78 -18.97 -13.14
N PHE A 78 -25.23 -19.63 -12.11
CA PHE A 78 -25.06 -21.08 -12.16
C PHE A 78 -26.37 -21.86 -12.19
N ARG A 79 -27.39 -21.40 -11.44
CA ARG A 79 -28.72 -22.02 -11.45
C ARG A 79 -29.40 -21.89 -12.81
N GLU A 80 -29.29 -20.75 -13.47
CA GLU A 80 -29.81 -20.54 -14.82
C GLU A 80 -29.16 -21.49 -15.83
N ILE A 81 -27.83 -21.64 -15.79
CA ILE A 81 -27.10 -22.60 -16.63
C ILE A 81 -27.55 -24.04 -16.33
N ALA A 82 -27.71 -24.40 -15.05
CA ALA A 82 -28.15 -25.74 -14.65
C ALA A 82 -29.59 -26.07 -15.08
N ALA A 83 -30.48 -25.07 -15.10
CA ALA A 83 -31.87 -25.25 -15.56
C ALA A 83 -32.00 -25.29 -17.09
N ALA A 84 -30.99 -24.82 -17.82
CA ALA A 84 -30.91 -24.87 -19.28
C ALA A 84 -30.31 -26.19 -19.82
N LEU A 85 -29.87 -27.09 -18.94
CA LEU A 85 -29.42 -28.47 -19.24
C LEU A 85 -30.59 -29.45 -19.17
#